data_AF-A0A2U1J9W5-F1
#
_entry.id   AF-A0A2U1J9W5-F1
#
_cell.length_a   1.000
_cell.length_b   1.000
_cell.length_c   1.000
_cell.angle_alpha   90.00
_cell.angle_beta   90.00
_cell.angle_gamma   90.00
#
_symmetry.space_group_name_H-M   'P 1'
#
loop_
_entity.id
_entity.type
_entity.pdbx_description
1 polymer ?
#
loop_
_entity_poly.entity_id
_entity_poly.type
_entity_poly.pdbx_seq_one_letter_code
_entity_poly.pdbx_strand_id
1 'polypeptide(L)'
;MSGENNNEESQSLLVSSPKIASRNQSSLDVPAAFITNSYFDELTNNIRKKPMPWEGFYNAGLITEEEMQTFRALQQAKRNYKTYPPESANCTKLILVLIQKLHRIEVIQHMLVVLDDILESQEEACVQCFEYSTYQDISVFSLLEKY
;
A
#
# COMPACT_ATOMS: atom_id res chain seq x y z
N MET A 1 -33.26 29.03 45.05
CA MET A 1 -34.32 28.31 45.77
C MET A 1 -35.32 27.88 44.71
N SER A 2 -35.14 26.67 44.16
CA SER A 2 -35.83 25.42 44.57
C SER A 2 -36.97 25.19 43.57
N GLY A 3 -36.83 24.22 42.66
CA GLY A 3 -37.52 22.92 42.76
C GLY A 3 -38.77 22.97 41.87
N GLU A 4 -39.28 21.95 41.18
CA GLU A 4 -39.13 20.51 41.19
C GLU A 4 -39.73 19.93 39.88
N ASN A 5 -39.36 18.68 39.60
CA ASN A 5 -39.79 17.81 38.52
C ASN A 5 -41.29 17.46 38.54
N ASN A 6 -41.76 16.83 37.45
CA ASN A 6 -42.49 15.55 37.39
C ASN A 6 -43.44 15.54 36.17
N ASN A 7 -43.13 14.76 35.13
CA ASN A 7 -43.66 13.40 34.86
C ASN A 7 -45.16 13.37 34.52
N GLU A 8 -45.48 12.97 33.29
CA GLU A 8 -46.38 11.83 33.03
C GLU A 8 -46.36 11.46 31.53
N GLU A 9 -45.77 10.29 31.26
CA GLU A 9 -45.97 9.49 30.07
C GLU A 9 -47.43 9.02 29.98
N SER A 10 -48.00 9.05 28.78
CA SER A 10 -48.68 7.90 28.16
C SER A 10 -49.36 8.35 26.87
N GLN A 11 -48.93 7.83 25.73
CA GLN A 11 -49.81 7.04 24.84
C GLN A 11 -49.02 6.47 23.66
N SER A 12 -48.97 5.15 23.66
CA SER A 12 -48.44 4.27 22.62
C SER A 12 -49.34 4.23 21.39
N LEU A 13 -48.77 4.31 20.18
CA LEU A 13 -49.27 3.57 19.01
C LEU A 13 -48.12 3.15 18.08
N LEU A 14 -47.61 1.94 18.34
CA LEU A 14 -47.24 0.89 17.39
C LEU A 14 -47.24 1.26 15.88
N VAL A 15 -46.04 1.33 15.29
CA VAL A 15 -45.81 0.68 13.99
C VAL A 15 -44.41 0.08 13.93
N SER A 16 -44.37 -1.24 13.88
CA SER A 16 -43.16 -2.05 13.81
C SER A 16 -42.62 -1.99 12.39
N SER A 17 -41.49 -1.31 12.19
CA SER A 17 -40.67 -1.48 10.98
C SER A 17 -39.57 -2.51 11.26
N PRO A 18 -39.30 -3.44 10.32
CA PRO A 18 -38.44 -4.58 10.56
C PRO A 18 -37.00 -4.15 10.80
N LYS A 19 -36.43 -4.59 11.94
CA LYS A 19 -34.99 -4.62 12.20
C LYS A 19 -34.33 -5.45 11.08
N ILE A 20 -33.81 -4.76 10.07
CA ILE A 20 -32.87 -5.33 9.13
C ILE A 20 -31.70 -5.80 9.98
N ALA A 21 -31.57 -7.12 10.08
CA ALA A 21 -30.56 -7.80 10.86
C ALA A 21 -29.21 -7.12 10.60
N SER A 22 -28.60 -6.62 11.67
CA SER A 22 -27.20 -6.24 11.69
C SER A 22 -26.41 -7.48 11.29
N ARG A 23 -26.14 -7.60 10.00
CA ARG A 23 -25.18 -8.56 9.45
C ARG A 23 -23.89 -8.21 10.16
N ASN A 24 -23.49 -9.05 11.11
CA ASN A 24 -22.21 -8.98 11.78
C ASN A 24 -21.13 -9.02 10.70
N GLN A 25 -20.72 -7.85 10.21
CA GLN A 25 -19.42 -7.66 9.62
C GLN A 25 -18.48 -7.74 10.81
N SER A 26 -18.13 -8.98 11.19
CA SER A 26 -16.82 -9.21 11.77
C SER A 26 -15.85 -8.78 10.67
N SER A 27 -15.46 -7.51 10.70
CA SER A 27 -14.20 -7.13 10.08
C SER A 27 -13.22 -8.13 10.64
N LEU A 28 -12.62 -8.94 9.78
CA LEU A 28 -11.46 -9.73 10.12
C LEU A 28 -10.37 -8.70 10.41
N ASP A 29 -10.42 -8.14 11.62
CA ASP A 29 -9.35 -7.34 12.19
C ASP A 29 -8.30 -8.36 12.59
N VAL A 30 -7.66 -8.92 11.56
CA VAL A 30 -6.50 -9.77 11.72
C VAL A 30 -5.53 -8.88 12.46
N PRO A 31 -5.10 -9.23 13.69
CA PRO A 31 -4.08 -8.46 14.34
C PRO A 31 -2.89 -8.49 13.39
N ALA A 32 -2.57 -7.35 12.77
CA ALA A 32 -1.31 -7.18 12.10
C ALA A 32 -0.29 -7.42 13.20
N ALA A 33 0.24 -8.64 13.26
CA ALA A 33 1.26 -8.98 14.22
C ALA A 33 2.43 -8.06 13.89
N PHE A 34 2.59 -6.98 14.65
CA PHE A 34 3.70 -6.06 14.52
C PHE A 34 4.95 -6.85 14.89
N ILE A 35 5.58 -7.47 13.89
CA ILE A 35 6.89 -8.10 14.02
C ILE A 35 7.88 -6.95 14.18
N THR A 36 8.03 -6.46 15.41
CA THR A 36 9.04 -5.46 15.75
C THR A 36 10.36 -6.21 15.96
N ASN A 37 11.21 -6.20 14.94
CA ASN A 37 12.52 -6.80 15.00
C ASN A 37 13.57 -5.71 14.72
N SER A 38 14.28 -5.30 15.77
CA SER A 38 15.31 -4.25 15.67
C SER A 38 16.37 -4.56 14.62
N TYR A 39 16.70 -5.84 14.41
CA TYR A 39 17.62 -6.26 13.36
C TYR A 39 17.07 -5.95 11.96
N PHE A 40 15.77 -6.16 11.75
CA PHE A 40 15.13 -5.87 10.47
C PHE A 40 15.08 -4.35 10.24
N ASP A 41 14.80 -3.56 11.27
CA ASP A 41 14.82 -2.10 11.18
C ASP A 41 16.23 -1.58 10.84
N GLU A 42 17.27 -2.11 11.49
CA GLU A 42 18.66 -1.79 11.20
C GLU A 42 19.04 -2.17 9.76
N LEU A 43 18.66 -3.37 9.31
CA LEU A 43 18.91 -3.85 7.95
C LEU A 43 18.25 -2.94 6.91
N THR A 44 16.96 -2.67 7.08
CA THR A 44 16.18 -1.80 6.19
C THR A 44 16.76 -0.38 6.17
N ASN A 45 17.16 0.16 7.33
CA ASN A 45 17.83 1.46 7.41
C ASN A 45 19.19 1.49 6.72
N ASN A 46 19.96 0.41 6.78
CA ASN A 46 21.22 0.29 6.05
C ASN A 46 21.00 0.25 4.53
N ILE A 47 19.96 -0.46 4.07
CA ILE A 47 19.56 -0.49 2.66
C ILE A 47 19.15 0.92 2.19
N ARG A 48 18.31 1.65 2.96
CA ARG A 48 17.89 3.02 2.62
C ARG A 48 19.07 3.99 2.41
N LYS A 49 20.17 3.81 3.14
CA LYS A 49 21.36 4.68 3.06
C LYS A 49 22.25 4.38 1.85
N LYS A 50 22.23 3.15 1.33
CA LYS A 50 23.12 2.72 0.25
C LYS A 50 22.63 3.33 -1.09
N PRO A 51 23.41 4.19 -1.75
CA PRO A 51 23.05 4.66 -3.08
C PRO A 51 23.15 3.50 -4.09
N MET A 52 22.16 3.41 -4.98
CA MET A 52 22.11 2.34 -5.99
C MET A 52 22.69 2.82 -7.32
N PRO A 53 23.59 2.05 -7.97
CA PRO A 53 24.23 2.48 -9.21
C PRO A 53 23.34 2.23 -10.44
N TRP A 54 22.33 3.08 -10.63
CA TRP A 54 21.38 2.99 -11.75
C TRP A 54 22.02 3.03 -13.14
N GLU A 55 23.09 3.81 -13.30
CA GLU A 55 23.87 3.92 -14.55
C GLU A 55 24.40 2.56 -15.01
N GLY A 56 24.75 1.67 -14.07
CA GLY A 56 25.22 0.33 -14.42
C GLY A 56 24.13 -0.52 -15.07
N PHE A 57 22.88 -0.35 -14.65
CA PHE A 57 21.74 -1.07 -15.22
C PHE A 57 21.31 -0.48 -16.57
N TYR A 58 21.37 0.83 -16.72
CA TYR A 58 21.11 1.52 -17.99
C TYR A 58 22.17 1.17 -19.05
N ASN A 59 23.46 1.27 -18.70
CA ASN A 59 24.56 0.92 -19.61
C ASN A 59 24.55 -0.56 -20.01
N ALA A 60 24.01 -1.43 -19.16
CA ALA A 60 23.80 -2.84 -19.47
C ALA A 60 22.54 -3.12 -20.31
N GLY A 61 21.73 -2.10 -20.61
CA GLY A 61 20.49 -2.22 -21.38
C GLY A 61 19.35 -2.93 -20.64
N LEU A 62 19.41 -3.02 -19.31
CA LEU A 62 18.39 -3.71 -18.50
C LEU A 62 17.20 -2.83 -18.15
N ILE A 63 17.39 -1.52 -18.14
CA ILE A 63 16.37 -0.51 -17.87
C ILE A 63 16.45 0.60 -18.92
N THR A 64 15.33 1.26 -19.19
CA THR A 64 15.32 2.42 -20.08
C THR A 64 15.79 3.68 -19.35
N GLU A 65 16.15 4.72 -20.11
CA GLU A 65 16.54 6.01 -19.55
C GLU A 65 15.38 6.65 -18.76
N GLU A 66 14.15 6.56 -19.28
CA GLU A 66 12.94 7.06 -18.63
C GLU A 66 12.69 6.37 -17.28
N GLU A 67 12.83 5.04 -17.22
CA GLU A 67 12.70 4.25 -15.99
C GLU A 67 13.76 4.68 -14.95
N MET A 68 15.00 4.88 -15.41
CA MET A 68 16.10 5.36 -14.57
C MET A 68 15.84 6.77 -14.00
N GLN A 69 15.43 7.72 -14.85
CA GLN A 69 15.19 9.11 -14.43
C GLN A 69 14.01 9.20 -13.46
N THR A 70 12.95 8.43 -13.71
CA THR A 70 11.78 8.35 -12.81
C THR A 70 12.20 7.86 -11.42
N PHE A 71 13.01 6.80 -11.35
CA PHE A 71 13.47 6.28 -10.06
C PHE A 71 14.45 7.23 -9.35
N ARG A 72 15.30 7.93 -10.09
CA ARG A 72 16.15 9.00 -9.53
C ARG A 72 15.34 10.14 -8.94
N ALA A 73 14.33 10.61 -9.67
CA ALA A 73 13.43 11.66 -9.21
C ALA A 73 12.71 11.22 -7.92
N LEU A 74 12.25 9.97 -7.87
CA LEU A 74 11.63 9.37 -6.68
C LEU A 74 12.59 9.35 -5.47
N GLN A 75 13.85 8.94 -5.66
CA GLN A 75 14.86 8.97 -4.59
C GLN A 75 15.18 10.39 -4.13
N GLN A 76 15.28 11.33 -5.07
CA GLN A 76 15.53 12.73 -4.76
C GLN A 76 14.35 13.35 -4.01
N ALA A 77 13.12 12.99 -4.37
CA ALA A 77 11.91 13.41 -3.67
C ALA A 77 11.95 12.95 -2.21
N LYS A 78 12.30 11.69 -1.92
CA LYS A 78 12.48 11.21 -0.55
C LYS A 78 13.60 11.91 0.24
N ARG A 79 14.63 12.44 -0.44
CA ARG A 79 15.67 13.23 0.24
C ARG A 79 15.20 14.65 0.56
N ASN A 80 14.40 15.23 -0.32
CA ASN A 80 13.90 16.60 -0.19
C ASN A 80 12.71 16.70 0.78
N TYR A 81 11.86 15.67 0.79
CA TYR A 81 10.65 15.60 1.59
C TYR A 81 10.77 14.49 2.64
N LYS A 82 10.20 14.71 3.84
CA LYS A 82 10.17 13.67 4.88
C LYS A 82 9.34 12.44 4.48
N THR A 83 8.43 12.61 3.52
CA THR A 83 7.46 11.62 3.04
C THR A 83 7.35 11.72 1.53
N TYR A 84 7.00 10.63 0.86
CA TYR A 84 6.83 10.62 -0.59
C TYR A 84 5.65 11.50 -1.05
N PRO A 85 5.80 12.25 -2.17
CA PRO A 85 4.72 13.07 -2.74
C PRO A 85 3.64 12.16 -3.36
N PRO A 86 2.36 12.58 -3.44
CA PRO A 86 1.25 11.73 -3.93
C PRO A 86 1.49 11.14 -5.33
N GLU A 87 2.23 11.86 -6.17
CA GLU A 87 2.61 11.40 -7.52
C GLU A 87 3.49 10.13 -7.51
N SER A 88 4.13 9.79 -6.38
CA SER A 88 4.92 8.56 -6.24
C SER A 88 4.09 7.29 -6.31
N ALA A 89 2.79 7.35 -6.00
CA ALA A 89 1.90 6.19 -6.10
C ALA A 89 1.92 5.58 -7.51
N ASN A 90 2.06 6.43 -8.55
CA ASN A 90 2.15 6.00 -9.94
C ASN A 90 3.47 5.25 -10.26
N CYS A 91 4.52 5.47 -9.46
CA CYS A 91 5.81 4.80 -9.62
C CYS A 91 5.77 3.35 -9.10
N THR A 92 4.75 2.98 -8.32
CA THR A 92 4.59 1.63 -7.75
C THR A 92 4.59 0.55 -8.83
N LYS A 93 3.86 0.77 -9.92
CA LYS A 93 3.83 -0.14 -11.08
C LYS A 93 5.23 -0.33 -11.69
N LEU A 94 5.97 0.76 -11.84
CA LEU A 94 7.34 0.72 -12.36
C LEU A 94 8.24 -0.13 -11.44
N ILE A 95 8.15 0.05 -10.13
CA ILE A 95 8.92 -0.72 -9.14
C ILE A 95 8.66 -2.22 -9.29
N LEU A 96 7.40 -2.63 -9.39
CA LEU A 96 7.03 -4.04 -9.56
C LEU A 96 7.56 -4.63 -10.88
N VAL A 97 7.44 -3.89 -11.98
CA VAL A 97 8.01 -4.28 -13.28
C VAL A 97 9.54 -4.44 -13.19
N LEU A 98 10.23 -3.52 -12.51
CA LEU A 98 11.68 -3.58 -12.34
C LEU A 98 12.13 -4.75 -11.46
N ILE A 99 11.38 -5.09 -10.40
CA ILE A 99 11.66 -6.26 -9.57
C ILE A 99 11.59 -7.55 -10.40
N GLN A 100 10.66 -7.63 -11.35
CA GLN A 100 10.55 -8.78 -12.26
C GLN A 100 11.69 -8.83 -13.28
N LYS A 101 12.15 -7.68 -13.78
CA LYS A 101 13.26 -7.59 -14.75
C LYS A 101 14.63 -7.81 -14.10
N LEU A 102 14.83 -7.33 -12.86
CA LEU A 102 16.13 -7.25 -12.20
C LEU A 102 16.24 -8.27 -11.05
N HIS A 103 16.89 -9.40 -11.31
CA HIS A 103 17.03 -10.49 -10.32
C HIS A 103 18.21 -10.35 -9.34
N ARG A 104 18.86 -9.18 -9.25
CA ARG A 104 19.95 -8.98 -8.29
C ARG A 104 19.38 -8.74 -6.90
N ILE A 105 19.86 -9.48 -5.91
CA ILE A 105 19.33 -9.42 -4.53
C ILE A 105 19.36 -8.01 -3.95
N GLU A 106 20.45 -7.27 -4.13
CA GLU A 106 20.57 -5.90 -3.60
C GLU A 106 19.54 -4.94 -4.21
N VAL A 107 19.22 -5.14 -5.50
CA VAL A 107 18.25 -4.30 -6.22
C VAL A 107 16.85 -4.62 -5.75
N ILE A 108 16.51 -5.90 -5.62
CA ILE A 108 15.21 -6.33 -5.12
C ILE A 108 15.01 -5.81 -3.70
N GLN A 109 15.98 -5.99 -2.81
CA GLN A 109 15.91 -5.47 -1.45
C GLN A 109 15.70 -3.96 -1.44
N HIS A 110 16.48 -3.20 -2.22
CA HIS A 110 16.31 -1.75 -2.31
C HIS A 110 14.92 -1.35 -2.82
N MET A 111 14.43 -2.03 -3.86
CA MET A 111 13.12 -1.79 -4.45
C MET A 111 11.98 -2.09 -3.48
N LEU A 112 12.08 -3.19 -2.73
CA LEU A 112 11.09 -3.57 -1.71
C LEU A 112 11.06 -2.57 -0.56
N VAL A 113 12.22 -2.09 -0.11
CA VAL A 113 12.28 -1.06 0.93
C VAL A 113 11.66 0.25 0.45
N VAL A 114 11.92 0.66 -0.79
CA VAL A 114 11.28 1.85 -1.38
C VAL A 114 9.77 1.66 -1.52
N LEU A 115 9.33 0.47 -1.92
CA LEU A 115 7.91 0.13 -2.03
C LEU A 115 7.21 0.18 -0.68
N ASP A 116 7.81 -0.43 0.35
CA ASP A 116 7.33 -0.40 1.73
C ASP A 116 7.15 1.03 2.23
N ASP A 117 8.14 1.89 2.00
CA ASP A 117 8.08 3.29 2.41
C ASP A 117 6.98 4.08 1.65
N ILE A 118 6.67 3.73 0.40
CA ILE A 118 5.58 4.34 -0.38
C ILE A 118 4.22 3.85 0.15
N LEU A 119 4.09 2.55 0.41
CA LEU A 119 2.87 1.93 0.93
C LEU A 119 2.51 2.46 2.33
N GLU A 120 3.50 2.68 3.19
CA GLU A 120 3.28 3.30 4.51
C GLU A 120 2.84 4.77 4.38
N SER A 121 3.27 5.45 3.33
CA SER A 121 2.92 6.85 3.11
C SER A 121 1.56 7.08 2.45
N GLN A 122 1.11 6.17 1.58
CA GLN A 122 -0.01 6.38 0.66
C GLN A 122 -0.83 5.10 0.48
N GLU A 123 -2.10 5.13 0.89
CA GLU A 123 -3.04 4.01 0.69
C GLU A 123 -3.33 3.77 -0.81
N GLU A 124 -3.28 4.81 -1.64
CA GLU A 124 -3.45 4.72 -3.10
C GLU A 124 -2.40 3.82 -3.77
N ALA A 125 -1.18 3.78 -3.22
CA ALA A 125 -0.13 2.88 -3.73
C ALA A 125 -0.50 1.40 -3.53
N CYS A 126 -1.23 1.09 -2.46
CA CYS A 126 -1.74 -0.26 -2.20
C CYS A 126 -2.75 -0.67 -3.29
N VAL A 127 -3.67 0.23 -3.65
CA VAL A 127 -4.62 0.01 -4.75
C VAL A 127 -3.90 -0.24 -6.07
N GLN A 128 -2.88 0.55 -6.39
CA GLN A 128 -2.06 0.37 -7.59
C GLN A 128 -1.29 -0.96 -7.62
N CYS A 129 -0.77 -1.42 -6.48
CA CYS A 129 -0.17 -2.75 -6.36
C CYS A 129 -1.18 -3.87 -6.67
N PHE A 130 -2.37 -3.80 -6.09
CA PHE A 130 -3.42 -4.80 -6.31
C PHE A 130 -3.89 -4.81 -7.75
N GLU A 131 -4.13 -3.63 -8.32
CA GLU A 131 -4.47 -3.47 -9.73
C GLU A 131 -3.44 -4.18 -10.61
N TYR A 132 -2.14 -3.91 -10.40
CA TYR A 132 -1.07 -4.57 -11.16
C TYR A 132 -1.08 -6.10 -11.03
N SER A 133 -1.27 -6.65 -9.83
CA SER A 133 -1.36 -8.11 -9.63
C SER A 133 -2.55 -8.72 -10.36
N THR A 134 -3.72 -8.07 -10.31
CA THR A 134 -4.91 -8.57 -11.03
C THR A 134 -4.76 -8.54 -12.55
N TYR A 135 -3.94 -7.66 -13.10
CA TYR A 135 -3.64 -7.62 -14.54
C TYR A 135 -2.67 -8.70 -14.99
N GLN A 136 -1.73 -9.11 -14.13
CA GLN A 136 -0.74 -10.14 -14.48
C GLN A 136 -1.26 -11.56 -14.26
N ASP A 137 -2.01 -11.78 -13.18
CA ASP A 137 -2.57 -13.07 -12.89
C ASP A 137 -3.93 -13.19 -13.59
N ILE A 138 -3.95 -13.93 -14.71
CA ILE A 138 -5.19 -14.40 -15.32
C ILE A 138 -5.89 -15.25 -14.26
N SER A 139 -6.85 -14.65 -13.56
CA SER A 139 -7.66 -15.34 -12.57
C SER A 139 -8.21 -16.61 -13.20
N VAL A 140 -8.09 -17.75 -12.51
CA VAL A 140 -8.66 -19.04 -12.98
C VAL A 140 -10.14 -18.90 -13.36
N PHE A 141 -10.85 -17.93 -12.79
CA PHE A 141 -12.22 -17.60 -13.13
C PHE A 141 -12.38 -16.97 -14.52
N SER A 142 -11.40 -16.17 -14.99
CA SER A 142 -11.41 -15.61 -16.35
C SER A 142 -11.20 -16.67 -17.44
N LEU A 143 -10.60 -17.81 -17.09
CA LEU A 143 -10.54 -18.99 -17.98
C LEU A 143 -11.90 -19.70 -18.10
N LEU A 144 -12.74 -19.60 -17.06
CA LEU A 144 -14.09 -20.19 -17.06
C LEU A 144 -15.11 -19.33 -17.80
N GLU A 145 -14.91 -18.02 -17.89
CA GLU A 145 -15.80 -17.10 -18.62
C GLU A 145 -15.68 -17.22 -20.15
N LYS A 146 -14.64 -17.92 -20.65
CA LYS A 146 -14.39 -18.17 -22.07
C LYS A 146 -15.06 -19.44 -22.63
N TYR A 147 -15.81 -20.18 -21.81
CA TYR A 147 -16.56 -21.39 -22.20
C TYR A 147 -18.04 -21.23 -21.89
#